data_AF-A0A851M4C4-F1
#
_entry.id   AF-A0A851M4C4-F1
#
_cell.length_a   1.000
_cell.length_b   1.000
_cell.length_c   1.000
_cell.angle_alpha   90.00
_cell.angle_beta   90.00
_cell.angle_gamma   90.00
#
_symmetry.space_group_name_H-M   'P 1'
#
loop_
_entity.id
_entity.type
_entity.pdbx_description
1 polymer ?
#
loop_
_entity_poly.entity_id
_entity_poly.type
_entity_poly.pdbx_seq_one_letter_code
_entity_poly.pdbx_strand_id
1 'polypeptide(L)'
;RVTGTDHYFLSDGLYVPADQLENQKALNLHVVLINPTEASSRQEENGEVASAKRLKLTAGDIASTASASSSVAPGDLDHSTPSLKEKEVQNTSAQNKAERSSECSASSTLRNSECPIREVVEDVCQVLQKGDTYVLDIDLDFFSVKNPFKEMYTQTEYKLLQELYNFKKPHRNATEEDLLDCVENRVHQLEDLEAAFADLCDNDDEDTLQKWASYPGMKSLVQLVHSLKTRMESPDYEMVHQAGLTCDYVELPHHVSTEEEIEGLIQSIKILLKDMPKPTLVTIARSSLDDYCPSEQVDIIQEKVLSLLGSVYGTLDVHLDYSSTSSL
;
A
#
# COMPACT_ATOMS: atom_id res chain seq x y z
N ARG A 1 -16.81 15.94 3.32
CA ARG A 1 -18.03 15.21 2.88
C ARG A 1 -18.16 15.34 1.37
N VAL A 2 -18.73 14.35 0.69
CA VAL A 2 -18.87 14.27 -0.78
C VAL A 2 -20.22 13.68 -1.17
N THR A 3 -20.64 13.81 -2.43
CA THR A 3 -21.83 13.11 -2.97
C THR A 3 -21.51 11.79 -3.67
N GLY A 4 -20.24 11.38 -3.68
CA GLY A 4 -19.79 10.13 -4.31
C GLY A 4 -20.30 8.91 -3.54
N THR A 5 -20.90 7.95 -4.25
CA THR A 5 -21.49 6.72 -3.68
C THR A 5 -20.53 5.53 -3.73
N ASP A 6 -19.26 5.75 -4.03
CA ASP A 6 -18.22 4.72 -3.98
C ASP A 6 -18.06 4.19 -2.56
N HIS A 7 -17.80 2.88 -2.42
CA HIS A 7 -17.76 2.23 -1.11
C HIS A 7 -16.78 2.88 -0.13
N TYR A 8 -15.68 3.44 -0.63
CA TYR A 8 -14.69 4.21 0.16
C TYR A 8 -15.30 5.45 0.85
N PHE A 9 -16.19 6.19 0.18
CA PHE A 9 -16.83 7.35 0.81
C PHE A 9 -17.96 6.94 1.78
N LEU A 10 -18.43 5.70 1.69
CA LEU A 10 -19.47 5.15 2.55
C LEU A 10 -18.87 4.51 3.82
N SER A 11 -17.74 3.80 3.70
CA SER A 11 -16.98 3.23 4.83
C SER A 11 -16.51 4.29 5.81
N ASP A 12 -16.01 5.40 5.27
CA ASP A 12 -15.40 6.51 6.01
C ASP A 12 -16.47 7.52 6.49
N GLY A 13 -17.75 7.22 6.28
CA GLY A 13 -18.87 8.11 6.64
C GLY A 13 -18.82 9.47 5.93
N LEU A 14 -18.21 9.56 4.74
CA LEU A 14 -17.97 10.82 4.03
C LEU A 14 -19.12 11.25 3.10
N TYR A 15 -19.99 10.34 2.69
CA TYR A 15 -21.14 10.66 1.84
C TYR A 15 -22.17 11.55 2.56
N VAL A 16 -22.73 12.52 1.82
CA VAL A 16 -23.95 13.28 2.16
C VAL A 16 -24.72 13.65 0.89
N PRO A 17 -26.04 13.89 0.96
CA PRO A 17 -26.83 14.47 -0.12
C PRO A 17 -26.35 15.86 -0.56
N ALA A 18 -26.63 16.20 -1.81
CA ALA A 18 -26.14 17.45 -2.42
C ALA A 18 -26.75 18.72 -1.81
N ASP A 19 -27.97 18.67 -1.29
CA ASP A 19 -28.64 19.81 -0.65
C ASP A 19 -28.09 20.14 0.75
N GLN A 20 -27.37 19.20 1.37
CA GLN A 20 -26.71 19.36 2.67
C GLN A 20 -25.27 19.91 2.58
N LEU A 21 -24.71 20.06 1.36
CA LEU A 21 -23.36 20.59 1.17
C LEU A 21 -23.32 22.12 1.09
N GLU A 22 -22.50 22.72 1.94
CA GLU A 22 -22.13 24.14 1.83
C GLU A 22 -20.93 24.34 0.89
N ASN A 23 -20.88 25.48 0.18
CA ASN A 23 -19.75 25.90 -0.69
C ASN A 23 -19.29 24.82 -1.70
N GLN A 24 -20.27 24.19 -2.36
CA GLN A 24 -20.06 23.07 -3.28
C GLN A 24 -19.07 23.38 -4.41
N LYS A 25 -18.18 22.42 -4.66
CA LYS A 25 -17.25 22.41 -5.80
C LYS A 25 -17.30 21.05 -6.47
N ALA A 26 -17.25 21.03 -7.81
CA ALA A 26 -17.06 19.80 -8.55
C ALA A 26 -15.62 19.29 -8.37
N LEU A 27 -15.49 18.01 -8.03
CA LEU A 27 -14.24 17.27 -8.02
C LEU A 27 -14.38 16.12 -9.02
N ASN A 28 -13.42 15.97 -9.93
CA ASN A 28 -13.34 14.82 -10.83
C ASN A 28 -12.14 13.98 -10.41
N LEU A 29 -12.36 12.72 -10.08
CA LEU A 29 -11.32 11.76 -9.77
C LEU A 29 -11.09 10.85 -10.98
N HIS A 30 -9.87 10.82 -11.50
CA HIS A 30 -9.45 9.95 -12.58
C HIS A 30 -8.44 8.95 -12.02
N VAL A 31 -8.81 7.68 -11.95
CA VAL A 31 -7.94 6.58 -11.50
C VAL A 31 -7.48 5.81 -12.72
N VAL A 32 -6.17 5.68 -12.92
CA VAL A 32 -5.60 5.00 -14.09
C VAL A 32 -4.52 4.01 -13.64
N LEU A 33 -4.63 2.78 -14.14
CA LEU A 33 -3.68 1.71 -13.83
C LEU A 33 -2.42 1.83 -14.70
N ILE A 34 -1.28 2.04 -14.05
CA ILE A 34 0.03 2.03 -14.69
C ILE A 34 0.66 0.67 -14.45
N ASN A 35 0.98 -0.06 -15.53
CA ASN A 35 1.66 -1.35 -15.45
C ASN A 35 3.18 -1.15 -15.55
N PRO A 36 4.00 -1.98 -14.87
CA PRO A 36 5.45 -1.97 -15.07
C PRO A 36 5.80 -2.24 -16.54
N THR A 37 6.71 -1.46 -17.10
CA THR A 37 7.25 -1.74 -18.43
C THR A 37 8.19 -2.93 -18.33
N GLU A 38 7.95 -4.02 -19.07
CA GLU A 38 8.90 -5.13 -19.11
C GLU A 38 10.29 -4.62 -19.52
N ALA A 39 11.31 -4.99 -18.74
CA ALA A 39 12.70 -4.65 -19.00
C ALA A 39 13.20 -5.35 -20.28
N SER A 40 12.85 -4.76 -21.43
CA SER A 40 13.30 -5.20 -22.74
C SER A 40 14.82 -5.28 -22.74
N SER A 41 15.34 -6.48 -22.99
CA SER A 41 16.76 -6.81 -22.84
C SER A 41 17.63 -5.94 -23.75
N ARG A 42 18.24 -4.91 -23.13
CA ARG A 42 19.35 -4.07 -23.62
C ARG A 42 19.57 -4.12 -25.13
N GLN A 43 18.92 -3.23 -25.88
CA GLN A 43 19.57 -2.72 -27.09
C GLN A 43 20.59 -1.67 -26.68
N GLU A 44 21.86 -2.05 -26.78
CA GLU A 44 22.99 -1.13 -26.67
C GLU A 44 22.92 -0.12 -27.81
N GLU A 45 22.51 1.11 -27.52
CA GLU A 45 22.72 2.21 -28.46
C GLU A 45 24.21 2.58 -28.44
N ASN A 46 24.94 2.00 -29.39
CA ASN A 46 26.39 2.08 -29.50
C ASN A 46 26.85 3.49 -29.92
N GLY A 47 26.99 4.38 -28.93
CA GLY A 47 27.51 5.75 -29.07
C GLY A 47 28.91 5.89 -28.48
N GLU A 48 29.88 6.34 -29.28
CA GLU A 48 31.31 6.29 -28.96
C GLU A 48 31.77 7.16 -27.77
N VAL A 49 32.86 6.70 -27.15
CA VAL A 49 33.45 7.20 -25.90
C VAL A 49 34.08 8.59 -26.01
N ALA A 50 33.91 9.43 -24.99
CA ALA A 50 34.83 10.54 -24.68
C ALA A 50 35.21 10.56 -23.19
N SER A 51 36.51 10.36 -22.90
CA SER A 51 37.05 10.11 -21.55
C SER A 51 37.47 11.36 -20.76
N ALA A 52 37.12 11.41 -19.46
CA ALA A 52 37.82 12.12 -18.34
C ALA A 52 36.85 12.30 -17.16
N LYS A 53 37.20 12.25 -15.86
CA LYS A 53 38.41 11.87 -15.09
C LYS A 53 37.89 11.49 -13.68
N ARG A 54 38.22 10.31 -13.13
CA ARG A 54 37.90 9.98 -11.72
C ARG A 54 39.09 10.33 -10.82
N LEU A 55 38.85 11.07 -9.74
CA LEU A 55 39.91 11.48 -8.81
C LEU A 55 40.51 10.28 -8.06
N LYS A 56 41.81 10.40 -7.76
CA LYS A 56 42.61 9.44 -7.00
C LYS A 56 42.82 10.00 -5.60
N LEU A 57 42.28 9.35 -4.58
CA LEU A 57 42.70 9.53 -3.19
C LEU A 57 43.57 8.34 -2.77
N THR A 58 44.61 8.63 -2.02
CA THR A 58 45.76 7.75 -1.77
C THR A 58 45.61 6.97 -0.48
N ALA A 59 45.84 5.66 -0.54
CA ALA A 59 46.19 4.87 0.64
C ALA A 59 47.67 5.09 1.00
N GLY A 60 47.97 5.06 2.31
CA GLY A 60 49.32 5.13 2.86
C GLY A 60 49.39 4.43 4.22
N ASP A 61 50.16 3.35 4.24
CA ASP A 61 50.65 2.47 5.33
C ASP A 61 50.69 3.08 6.77
N ILE A 62 50.56 2.31 7.87
CA ILE A 62 51.57 1.35 8.38
C ILE A 62 51.00 0.52 9.58
N ALA A 63 51.20 -0.82 9.56
CA ALA A 63 51.42 -1.78 10.69
C ALA A 63 50.49 -1.85 11.94
N SER A 64 50.36 -2.95 12.71
CA SER A 64 50.65 -4.39 12.58
C SER A 64 50.12 -5.16 13.81
N THR A 65 50.17 -6.52 13.75
CA THR A 65 49.86 -7.56 14.77
C THR A 65 48.42 -8.11 14.70
N ALA A 66 48.12 -9.36 14.29
CA ALA A 66 48.60 -10.72 14.65
C ALA A 66 48.05 -11.19 16.03
N SER A 67 47.48 -12.39 16.25
CA SER A 67 47.25 -13.62 15.44
C SER A 67 45.84 -14.21 15.80
N ALA A 68 45.33 -15.38 15.39
CA ALA A 68 45.82 -16.59 14.69
C ALA A 68 44.63 -17.26 13.91
N SER A 69 44.79 -18.15 12.93
CA SER A 69 45.05 -19.63 12.97
C SER A 69 44.02 -20.45 13.78
N SER A 70 43.42 -21.56 13.31
CA SER A 70 43.72 -22.42 12.15
C SER A 70 42.54 -23.31 11.69
N SER A 71 42.68 -23.88 10.47
CA SER A 71 42.14 -25.16 9.93
C SER A 71 41.60 -26.21 10.94
N VAL A 72 40.70 -27.16 10.58
CA VAL A 72 40.78 -28.13 9.46
C VAL A 72 39.41 -28.70 9.02
N ALA A 73 39.30 -29.18 7.77
CA ALA A 73 38.30 -30.19 7.32
C ALA A 73 38.67 -31.60 7.87
N PRO A 74 37.87 -32.71 7.76
CA PRO A 74 37.26 -33.21 6.51
C PRO A 74 35.95 -34.05 6.65
N GLY A 75 35.48 -34.64 5.53
CA GLY A 75 34.98 -36.03 5.54
C GLY A 75 33.49 -36.26 5.23
N ASP A 76 33.21 -37.03 4.17
CA ASP A 76 31.93 -37.72 3.96
C ASP A 76 31.68 -38.78 5.05
N LEU A 77 30.41 -39.04 5.40
CA LEU A 77 29.86 -40.40 5.57
C LEU A 77 28.33 -40.40 5.64
N ASP A 78 27.77 -41.47 5.08
CA ASP A 78 26.34 -41.77 4.88
C ASP A 78 25.67 -42.30 6.15
N HIS A 79 24.37 -42.01 6.37
CA HIS A 79 23.38 -43.01 6.85
C HIS A 79 21.93 -42.50 7.04
N SER A 80 21.00 -43.26 6.45
CA SER A 80 19.68 -43.65 6.99
C SER A 80 18.45 -42.72 6.92
N THR A 81 17.57 -43.10 5.97
CA THR A 81 16.10 -42.96 5.91
C THR A 81 15.36 -43.62 7.12
N PRO A 82 14.02 -43.48 7.33
CA PRO A 82 12.97 -43.20 6.33
C PRO A 82 11.82 -42.24 6.70
N SER A 83 11.12 -41.78 5.65
CA SER A 83 9.72 -41.29 5.73
C SER A 83 8.81 -42.13 4.83
N LEU A 84 7.59 -42.36 5.31
CA LEU A 84 6.61 -43.28 4.72
C LEU A 84 5.89 -42.68 3.49
N LYS A 85 5.45 -43.58 2.61
CA LYS A 85 4.63 -43.27 1.42
C LYS A 85 3.13 -43.29 1.75
N GLU A 86 2.35 -42.91 0.73
CA GLU A 86 0.93 -43.21 0.48
C GLU A 86 -0.07 -42.14 0.97
N LYS A 87 -1.11 -41.77 0.20
CA LYS A 87 -1.53 -42.23 -1.14
C LYS A 87 -2.37 -41.15 -1.86
N GLU A 88 -2.23 -41.10 -3.18
CA GLU A 88 -3.05 -40.30 -4.10
C GLU A 88 -4.26 -41.14 -4.57
N VAL A 89 -5.47 -40.55 -4.62
CA VAL A 89 -6.68 -41.18 -5.21
C VAL A 89 -7.52 -40.12 -5.93
N GLN A 90 -7.87 -40.39 -7.18
CA GLN A 90 -8.70 -39.53 -8.05
C GLN A 90 -10.19 -39.97 -8.06
N ASN A 91 -11.01 -39.16 -8.76
CA ASN A 91 -12.40 -39.42 -9.24
C ASN A 91 -13.54 -39.08 -8.24
N THR A 92 -14.70 -38.52 -8.62
CA THR A 92 -15.22 -38.07 -9.94
C THR A 92 -16.42 -37.10 -9.79
N SER A 93 -16.52 -36.12 -10.70
CA SER A 93 -17.72 -35.44 -11.25
C SER A 93 -19.07 -35.37 -10.49
N ALA A 94 -19.59 -34.14 -10.32
CA ALA A 94 -21.00 -33.81 -10.62
C ALA A 94 -21.14 -32.29 -10.91
N GLN A 95 -21.87 -31.92 -11.97
CA GLN A 95 -22.13 -30.52 -12.34
C GLN A 95 -23.28 -29.94 -11.52
N ASN A 96 -23.20 -28.66 -11.15
CA ASN A 96 -24.38 -27.82 -10.97
C ASN A 96 -24.14 -26.40 -11.48
N LYS A 97 -25.22 -25.81 -11.99
CA LYS A 97 -25.24 -24.64 -12.88
C LYS A 97 -25.29 -23.34 -12.06
N ALA A 98 -24.24 -22.53 -12.12
CA ALA A 98 -24.23 -21.18 -11.56
C ALA A 98 -24.30 -20.14 -12.69
N GLU A 99 -25.31 -19.28 -12.64
CA GLU A 99 -25.47 -18.16 -13.57
C GLU A 99 -24.57 -17.01 -13.09
N ARG A 100 -23.55 -16.67 -13.90
CA ARG A 100 -22.49 -15.73 -13.51
C ARG A 100 -22.97 -14.30 -13.70
N SER A 101 -23.07 -13.57 -12.59
CA SER A 101 -23.28 -12.12 -12.55
C SER A 101 -22.18 -11.37 -13.30
N SER A 102 -22.56 -10.26 -13.94
CA SER A 102 -21.61 -9.33 -14.56
C SER A 102 -20.97 -8.45 -13.50
N GLU A 103 -19.73 -8.78 -13.15
CA GLU A 103 -18.81 -7.94 -12.39
C GLU A 103 -17.52 -7.80 -13.20
N CYS A 104 -16.91 -6.60 -13.17
CA CYS A 104 -15.91 -6.15 -14.14
C CYS A 104 -14.75 -7.13 -14.34
N SER A 105 -14.89 -7.98 -15.35
CA SER A 105 -13.80 -8.81 -15.85
C SER A 105 -13.06 -8.00 -16.90
N ALA A 106 -11.82 -7.60 -16.61
CA ALA A 106 -10.94 -7.01 -17.60
C ALA A 106 -10.84 -7.95 -18.81
N SER A 107 -11.46 -7.56 -19.93
CA SER A 107 -11.51 -8.40 -21.11
C SER A 107 -10.16 -8.33 -21.80
N SER A 108 -9.40 -9.42 -21.72
CA SER A 108 -8.15 -9.62 -22.46
C SER A 108 -8.40 -9.86 -23.95
N THR A 109 -9.09 -8.92 -24.60
CA THR A 109 -9.05 -8.81 -26.06
C THR A 109 -7.69 -8.30 -26.47
N LEU A 110 -6.82 -9.23 -26.89
CA LEU A 110 -5.59 -8.96 -27.64
C LEU A 110 -5.91 -8.04 -28.83
N ARG A 111 -5.67 -6.73 -28.65
CA ARG A 111 -5.52 -5.76 -29.73
C ARG A 111 -4.08 -5.31 -29.78
N ASN A 112 -3.59 -5.06 -30.98
CA ASN A 112 -2.18 -4.89 -31.25
C ASN A 112 -1.63 -3.58 -30.65
N SER A 113 -0.52 -3.70 -29.91
CA SER A 113 0.65 -2.83 -30.10
C SER A 113 0.45 -1.31 -29.95
N GLU A 114 -0.21 -0.87 -28.87
CA GLU A 114 0.02 0.48 -28.32
C GLU A 114 0.37 0.37 -26.83
N CYS A 115 1.27 1.23 -26.35
CA CYS A 115 1.72 1.20 -24.97
C CYS A 115 0.58 1.74 -24.07
N PRO A 116 0.13 1.01 -23.02
CA PRO A 116 -0.97 1.46 -22.16
C PRO A 116 -0.77 2.87 -21.61
N ILE A 117 0.49 3.24 -21.34
CA ILE A 117 0.90 4.56 -20.85
C ILE A 117 0.46 5.69 -21.78
N ARG A 118 0.36 5.45 -23.09
CA ARG A 118 -0.03 6.48 -24.07
C ARG A 118 -1.50 6.87 -23.95
N GLU A 119 -2.38 5.90 -23.68
CA GLU A 119 -3.79 6.15 -23.38
C GLU A 119 -3.91 6.98 -22.08
N VAL A 120 -3.11 6.65 -21.05
CA VAL A 120 -3.01 7.44 -19.80
C VAL A 120 -2.57 8.88 -20.07
N VAL A 121 -1.56 9.11 -20.91
CA VAL A 121 -1.11 10.46 -21.29
C VAL A 121 -2.24 11.22 -21.97
N GLU A 122 -2.98 10.59 -22.89
CA GLU A 122 -4.08 11.24 -23.60
C GLU A 122 -5.24 11.61 -22.67
N ASP A 123 -5.59 10.76 -21.70
CA ASP A 123 -6.60 11.06 -20.67
C ASP A 123 -6.15 12.19 -19.74
N VAL A 124 -4.92 12.15 -19.23
CA VAL A 124 -4.40 13.19 -18.33
C VAL A 124 -4.23 14.53 -19.06
N CYS A 125 -3.81 14.52 -20.34
CA CYS A 125 -3.71 15.73 -21.17
C CYS A 125 -5.08 16.28 -21.64
N GLN A 126 -6.16 15.49 -21.59
CA GLN A 126 -7.53 16.02 -21.76
C GLN A 126 -7.98 16.82 -20.54
N VAL A 127 -7.51 16.45 -19.34
CA VAL A 127 -7.80 17.16 -18.08
C VAL A 127 -6.90 18.40 -17.92
N LEU A 128 -5.60 18.26 -18.17
CA LEU A 128 -4.61 19.35 -18.07
C LEU A 128 -4.67 20.24 -19.32
N GLN A 129 -5.38 21.36 -19.26
CA GLN A 129 -5.45 22.30 -20.38
C GLN A 129 -4.09 22.99 -20.58
N LYS A 130 -3.85 23.44 -21.82
CA LYS A 130 -2.58 24.05 -22.19
C LYS A 130 -2.38 25.40 -21.48
N GLY A 131 -1.64 25.37 -20.37
CA GLY A 131 -1.36 26.53 -19.53
C GLY A 131 -1.74 26.33 -18.05
N ASP A 132 -2.39 25.22 -17.72
CA ASP A 132 -2.78 24.92 -16.35
C ASP A 132 -1.57 24.65 -15.46
N THR A 133 -1.58 25.23 -14.26
CA THR A 133 -0.63 24.94 -13.19
C THR A 133 -1.13 23.76 -12.38
N TYR A 134 -0.32 22.71 -12.25
CA TYR A 134 -0.62 21.56 -11.42
C TYR A 134 0.58 21.17 -10.54
N VAL A 135 0.29 20.46 -9.45
CA VAL A 135 1.27 19.82 -8.56
C VAL A 135 1.29 18.34 -8.90
N LEU A 136 2.48 17.77 -9.02
CA LEU A 136 2.68 16.32 -9.13
C LEU A 136 3.06 15.79 -7.75
N ASP A 137 2.18 15.06 -7.11
CA ASP A 137 2.49 14.32 -5.89
C ASP A 137 2.95 12.90 -6.26
N ILE A 138 3.94 12.37 -5.54
CA ILE A 138 4.51 11.04 -5.77
C ILE A 138 4.70 10.34 -4.42
N ASP A 139 3.77 9.47 -4.08
CA ASP A 139 3.92 8.56 -2.94
C ASP A 139 4.90 7.44 -3.33
N LEU A 140 5.91 7.17 -2.49
CA LEU A 140 6.91 6.15 -2.80
C LEU A 140 6.39 4.73 -2.61
N ASP A 141 5.33 4.56 -1.83
CA ASP A 141 4.61 3.29 -1.67
C ASP A 141 3.94 2.80 -2.98
N PHE A 142 3.64 3.69 -3.93
CA PHE A 142 3.21 3.31 -5.29
C PHE A 142 4.18 2.33 -5.97
N PHE A 143 5.49 2.46 -5.70
CA PHE A 143 6.52 1.59 -6.29
C PHE A 143 6.68 0.27 -5.51
N SER A 144 6.37 0.26 -4.22
CA SER A 144 6.39 -0.91 -3.35
C SER A 144 5.63 -0.61 -2.06
N VAL A 145 4.57 -1.37 -1.78
CA VAL A 145 3.63 -1.07 -0.69
C VAL A 145 3.54 -2.21 0.31
N LYS A 146 3.48 -1.87 1.58
CA LYS A 146 3.35 -2.80 2.70
C LYS A 146 2.20 -2.34 3.59
N ASN A 147 1.21 -3.20 3.78
CA ASN A 147 0.29 -3.07 4.91
C ASN A 147 1.09 -3.39 6.21
N PRO A 148 1.34 -2.41 7.10
CA PRO A 148 2.20 -2.61 8.27
C PRO A 148 1.49 -3.43 9.36
N PHE A 149 0.15 -3.34 9.45
CA PHE A 149 -0.66 -4.04 10.44
C PHE A 149 -0.60 -5.58 10.29
N LYS A 150 -0.28 -6.09 9.10
CA LYS A 150 -0.05 -7.54 8.86
C LYS A 150 1.15 -8.11 9.59
N GLU A 151 2.10 -7.29 10.01
CA GLU A 151 3.24 -7.70 10.84
C GLU A 151 3.01 -7.45 12.33
N MET A 152 2.23 -6.41 12.67
CA MET A 152 1.87 -6.10 14.06
C MET A 152 0.94 -7.16 14.67
N TYR A 153 -0.08 -7.59 13.91
CA TYR A 153 -1.17 -8.43 14.39
C TYR A 153 -1.15 -9.82 13.79
N THR A 154 -1.53 -10.81 14.59
CA THR A 154 -1.69 -12.19 14.11
C THR A 154 -2.90 -12.30 13.18
N GLN A 155 -2.90 -13.33 12.33
CA GLN A 155 -4.02 -13.63 11.46
C GLN A 155 -5.37 -13.85 12.21
N THR A 156 -5.33 -14.20 13.49
CA THR A 156 -6.52 -14.31 14.35
C THR A 156 -7.01 -12.94 14.82
N GLU A 157 -6.11 -12.11 15.35
CA GLU A 157 -6.40 -10.72 15.75
C GLU A 157 -6.95 -9.92 14.56
N TYR A 158 -6.34 -10.06 13.39
CA TYR A 158 -6.80 -9.40 12.16
C TYR A 158 -8.22 -9.82 11.74
N LYS A 159 -8.60 -11.09 11.95
CA LYS A 159 -9.97 -11.56 11.68
C LYS A 159 -10.99 -11.04 12.68
N LEU A 160 -10.59 -10.83 13.94
CA LEU A 160 -11.44 -10.24 14.96
C LEU A 160 -11.65 -8.74 14.72
N LEU A 161 -10.61 -8.04 14.24
CA LEU A 161 -10.73 -6.67 13.71
C LEU A 161 -11.68 -6.62 12.50
N GLN A 162 -11.49 -7.50 11.51
CA GLN A 162 -12.40 -7.63 10.37
C GLN A 162 -13.85 -7.91 10.80
N GLU A 163 -14.10 -8.66 11.88
CA GLU A 163 -15.44 -8.89 12.43
C GLU A 163 -16.03 -7.64 13.09
N LEU A 164 -15.26 -6.94 13.93
CA LEU A 164 -15.69 -5.72 14.64
C LEU A 164 -16.01 -4.57 13.69
N TYR A 165 -15.14 -4.35 12.70
CA TYR A 165 -15.24 -3.22 11.76
C TYR A 165 -16.06 -3.56 10.51
N ASN A 166 -16.56 -4.80 10.36
CA ASN A 166 -17.41 -5.21 9.24
C ASN A 166 -18.61 -4.27 9.10
N PHE A 167 -18.80 -3.75 7.90
CA PHE A 167 -19.86 -2.81 7.58
C PHE A 167 -20.74 -3.34 6.44
N LYS A 168 -22.06 -3.26 6.64
CA LYS A 168 -23.04 -3.74 5.65
C LYS A 168 -23.21 -2.72 4.53
N LYS A 169 -22.50 -2.95 3.42
CA LYS A 169 -22.62 -2.19 2.17
C LYS A 169 -24.07 -2.03 1.69
N PRO A 170 -24.43 -0.89 1.08
CA PRO A 170 -25.71 -0.69 0.45
C PRO A 170 -25.81 -1.52 -0.84
N HIS A 171 -27.03 -1.78 -1.31
CA HIS A 171 -27.25 -2.50 -2.55
C HIS A 171 -26.89 -1.64 -3.78
N ARG A 172 -26.57 -2.28 -4.92
CA ARG A 172 -26.20 -1.57 -6.18
C ARG A 172 -27.22 -0.55 -6.67
N ASN A 173 -28.49 -0.71 -6.29
CA ASN A 173 -29.60 0.17 -6.63
C ASN A 173 -30.18 0.86 -5.38
N ALA A 174 -29.35 1.12 -4.38
CA ALA A 174 -29.73 1.83 -3.17
C ALA A 174 -30.30 3.23 -3.49
N THR A 175 -31.35 3.60 -2.76
CA THR A 175 -31.90 4.95 -2.76
C THR A 175 -31.03 5.90 -1.94
N GLU A 176 -31.27 7.21 -2.03
CA GLU A 176 -30.60 8.20 -1.19
C GLU A 176 -30.89 7.96 0.31
N GLU A 177 -32.08 7.47 0.65
CA GLU A 177 -32.47 7.05 2.00
C GLU A 177 -31.66 5.83 2.46
N ASP A 178 -31.54 4.79 1.62
CA ASP A 178 -30.68 3.62 1.91
C ASP A 178 -29.20 4.01 2.12
N LEU A 179 -28.71 5.05 1.41
CA LEU A 179 -27.32 5.55 1.52
C LEU A 179 -27.11 6.38 2.80
N LEU A 180 -28.11 7.19 3.18
CA LEU A 180 -28.12 7.92 4.44
C LEU A 180 -28.12 6.97 5.64
N ASP A 181 -29.07 6.02 5.68
CA ASP A 181 -29.14 4.98 6.72
C ASP A 181 -27.82 4.21 6.82
N CYS A 182 -27.26 3.83 5.66
CA CYS A 182 -25.97 3.14 5.56
C CYS A 182 -24.83 3.93 6.23
N VAL A 183 -24.73 5.23 5.95
CA VAL A 183 -23.68 6.12 6.49
C VAL A 183 -23.91 6.41 7.96
N GLU A 184 -25.14 6.68 8.38
CA GLU A 184 -25.48 6.95 9.79
C GLU A 184 -25.17 5.73 10.68
N ASN A 185 -25.56 4.54 10.25
CA ASN A 185 -25.21 3.30 10.96
C ASN A 185 -23.70 3.05 10.99
N ARG A 186 -22.96 3.42 9.93
CA ARG A 186 -21.50 3.29 9.89
C ARG A 186 -20.80 4.29 10.83
N VAL A 187 -21.24 5.55 10.84
CA VAL A 187 -20.68 6.58 11.74
C VAL A 187 -20.89 6.17 13.20
N HIS A 188 -22.10 5.77 13.59
CA HIS A 188 -22.35 5.28 14.96
C HIS A 188 -21.51 4.06 15.32
N GLN A 189 -21.30 3.11 14.40
CA GLN A 189 -20.41 1.96 14.63
C GLN A 189 -18.96 2.40 14.89
N LEU A 190 -18.46 3.38 14.14
CA LEU A 190 -17.10 3.90 14.31
C LEU A 190 -16.95 4.69 15.61
N GLU A 191 -17.94 5.52 15.97
CA GLU A 191 -17.99 6.25 17.25
C GLU A 191 -18.05 5.29 18.46
N ASP A 192 -18.85 4.23 18.39
CA ASP A 192 -18.89 3.17 19.43
C ASP A 192 -17.55 2.42 19.54
N LEU A 193 -16.86 2.18 18.41
CA LEU A 193 -15.54 1.53 18.39
C LEU A 193 -14.44 2.46 18.95
N GLU A 194 -14.40 3.72 18.53
CA GLU A 194 -13.48 4.73 19.06
C GLU A 194 -13.65 4.89 20.58
N ALA A 195 -14.89 5.02 21.05
CA ALA A 195 -15.20 5.10 22.48
C ALA A 195 -14.80 3.82 23.24
N ALA A 196 -14.96 2.64 22.64
CA ALA A 196 -14.53 1.38 23.25
C ALA A 196 -13.00 1.30 23.38
N PHE A 197 -12.24 1.64 22.34
CA PHE A 197 -10.78 1.63 22.40
C PHE A 197 -10.22 2.74 23.31
N ALA A 198 -10.87 3.90 23.40
CA ALA A 198 -10.55 4.95 24.36
C ALA A 198 -10.75 4.50 25.82
N ASP A 199 -11.88 3.85 26.14
CA ASP A 199 -12.11 3.23 27.46
C ASP A 199 -11.02 2.20 27.82
N LEU A 200 -10.55 1.42 26.83
CA LEU A 200 -9.48 0.41 27.02
C LEU A 200 -8.09 1.01 27.23
N CYS A 201 -7.81 2.21 26.70
CA CYS A 201 -6.59 2.96 27.03
C CYS A 201 -6.51 3.35 28.52
N ASP A 202 -7.66 3.59 29.17
CA ASP A 202 -7.73 3.88 30.61
C ASP A 202 -7.74 2.60 31.46
N ASN A 203 -8.57 1.59 31.10
CA ASN A 203 -8.67 0.33 31.85
C ASN A 203 -9.27 -0.83 31.03
N ASP A 204 -8.46 -1.86 30.76
CA ASP A 204 -8.79 -3.03 29.96
C ASP A 204 -9.15 -4.29 30.78
N ASP A 205 -9.85 -4.09 31.90
CA ASP A 205 -10.36 -5.15 32.76
C ASP A 205 -11.61 -5.87 32.20
N GLU A 206 -11.99 -6.98 32.84
CA GLU A 206 -13.15 -7.77 32.42
C GLU A 206 -14.48 -7.00 32.52
N ASP A 207 -14.66 -6.10 33.49
CA ASP A 207 -15.93 -5.40 33.65
C ASP A 207 -16.13 -4.37 32.52
N THR A 208 -15.06 -3.65 32.12
CA THR A 208 -15.06 -2.81 30.91
C THR A 208 -15.29 -3.64 29.64
N LEU A 209 -14.62 -4.78 29.50
CA LEU A 209 -14.77 -5.66 28.33
C LEU A 209 -16.17 -6.25 28.21
N GLN A 210 -16.76 -6.75 29.30
CA GLN A 210 -18.12 -7.30 29.29
C GLN A 210 -19.18 -6.21 29.10
N LYS A 211 -18.95 -4.98 29.60
CA LYS A 211 -19.78 -3.79 29.29
C LYS A 211 -19.85 -3.59 27.78
N TRP A 212 -18.71 -3.45 27.10
CA TRP A 212 -18.69 -3.20 25.65
C TRP A 212 -19.19 -4.39 24.84
N ALA A 213 -18.84 -5.63 25.20
CA ALA A 213 -19.31 -6.83 24.52
C ALA A 213 -20.83 -7.10 24.65
N SER A 214 -21.52 -6.38 25.53
CA SER A 214 -22.99 -6.42 25.63
C SER A 214 -23.69 -5.67 24.49
N TYR A 215 -23.01 -4.73 23.83
CA TYR A 215 -23.54 -3.99 22.69
C TYR A 215 -23.56 -4.88 21.41
N PRO A 216 -24.54 -4.69 20.51
CA PRO A 216 -24.57 -5.38 19.23
C PRO A 216 -23.27 -5.17 18.43
N GLY A 217 -22.75 -6.22 17.79
CA GLY A 217 -21.49 -6.15 17.02
C GLY A 217 -20.21 -6.32 17.84
N MET A 218 -20.18 -5.93 19.11
CA MET A 218 -18.94 -5.83 19.92
C MET A 218 -18.44 -7.15 20.55
N LYS A 219 -19.06 -8.29 20.26
CA LYS A 219 -18.77 -9.56 20.96
C LYS A 219 -17.36 -10.10 20.77
N SER A 220 -16.73 -9.81 19.64
CA SER A 220 -15.36 -10.22 19.31
C SER A 220 -14.31 -9.39 20.04
N LEU A 221 -14.66 -8.24 20.64
CA LEU A 221 -13.73 -7.35 21.36
C LEU A 221 -13.03 -8.07 22.52
N VAL A 222 -13.76 -8.85 23.31
CA VAL A 222 -13.19 -9.67 24.42
C VAL A 222 -12.10 -10.60 23.90
N GLN A 223 -12.37 -11.31 22.81
CA GLN A 223 -11.42 -12.27 22.22
C GLN A 223 -10.19 -11.56 21.64
N LEU A 224 -10.39 -10.38 21.04
CA LEU A 224 -9.31 -9.56 20.51
C LEU A 224 -8.39 -9.09 21.64
N VAL A 225 -8.95 -8.51 22.70
CA VAL A 225 -8.20 -8.00 23.85
C VAL A 225 -7.51 -9.13 24.62
N HIS A 226 -8.14 -10.30 24.78
CA HIS A 226 -7.49 -11.48 25.37
C HIS A 226 -6.30 -11.99 24.54
N SER A 227 -6.41 -12.01 23.20
CA SER A 227 -5.27 -12.32 22.33
C SER A 227 -4.16 -11.26 22.49
N LEU A 228 -4.58 -9.99 22.47
CA LEU A 228 -3.83 -8.78 22.83
C LEU A 228 -2.85 -9.02 23.99
N LYS A 229 -3.45 -9.17 25.17
CA LYS A 229 -2.79 -9.29 26.48
C LYS A 229 -2.02 -10.60 26.66
N THR A 230 -2.24 -11.61 25.81
CA THR A 230 -1.45 -12.85 25.80
C THR A 230 -0.10 -12.67 25.10
N ARG A 231 0.00 -11.72 24.15
CA ARG A 231 1.22 -11.40 23.38
C ARG A 231 1.92 -10.14 23.84
N MET A 232 1.18 -9.16 24.37
CA MET A 232 1.66 -7.82 24.69
C MET A 232 1.35 -7.51 26.15
N GLU A 233 2.33 -7.01 26.91
CA GLU A 233 2.12 -6.63 28.32
C GLU A 233 1.17 -5.43 28.46
N SER A 234 1.25 -4.50 27.51
CA SER A 234 0.33 -3.37 27.34
C SER A 234 0.06 -3.24 25.84
N PRO A 235 -1.12 -3.65 25.33
CA PRO A 235 -1.49 -3.42 23.94
C PRO A 235 -1.64 -1.92 23.65
N ASP A 236 -1.20 -1.47 22.48
CA ASP A 236 -1.46 -0.12 21.99
C ASP A 236 -2.87 -0.09 21.37
N TYR A 237 -3.87 0.25 22.19
CA TYR A 237 -5.28 0.22 21.78
C TYR A 237 -5.64 1.29 20.74
N GLU A 238 -4.90 2.41 20.71
CA GLU A 238 -5.00 3.40 19.63
C GLU A 238 -4.55 2.76 18.30
N MET A 239 -3.38 2.12 18.26
CA MET A 239 -2.91 1.41 17.07
C MET A 239 -3.84 0.27 16.65
N VAL A 240 -4.47 -0.44 17.61
CA VAL A 240 -5.48 -1.48 17.32
C VAL A 240 -6.74 -0.87 16.69
N HIS A 241 -7.17 0.33 17.14
CA HIS A 241 -8.27 1.06 16.51
C HIS A 241 -7.91 1.48 15.08
N GLN A 242 -6.75 2.12 14.89
CA GLN A 242 -6.25 2.53 13.57
C GLN A 242 -6.15 1.34 12.59
N ALA A 243 -5.63 0.19 13.05
CA ALA A 243 -5.61 -1.03 12.25
C ALA A 243 -7.02 -1.48 11.84
N GLY A 244 -7.97 -1.47 12.79
CA GLY A 244 -9.36 -1.85 12.57
C GLY A 244 -10.08 -1.00 11.51
N LEU A 245 -9.86 0.32 11.51
CA LEU A 245 -10.39 1.25 10.50
C LEU A 245 -10.02 0.83 9.06
N THR A 246 -8.90 0.13 8.88
CA THR A 246 -8.39 -0.34 7.58
C THR A 246 -8.75 -1.78 7.22
N CYS A 247 -9.58 -2.44 8.05
CA CYS A 247 -9.93 -3.87 7.93
C CYS A 247 -11.37 -4.14 7.46
N ASP A 248 -12.14 -3.11 7.11
CA ASP A 248 -13.61 -3.21 7.06
C ASP A 248 -14.18 -3.85 5.78
N TYR A 249 -13.74 -3.42 4.60
CA TYR A 249 -14.36 -3.75 3.32
C TYR A 249 -13.38 -4.08 2.21
N VAL A 250 -12.20 -3.45 2.22
CA VAL A 250 -11.01 -3.72 1.40
C VAL A 250 -9.82 -3.57 2.33
N GLU A 251 -9.04 -4.62 2.43
CA GLU A 251 -7.77 -4.61 3.16
C GLU A 251 -6.75 -3.70 2.45
N LEU A 252 -5.91 -3.00 3.22
CA LEU A 252 -4.84 -2.16 2.64
C LEU A 252 -3.95 -2.95 1.68
N PRO A 253 -3.47 -2.31 0.58
CA PRO A 253 -2.51 -2.91 -0.33
C PRO A 253 -1.29 -3.48 0.38
N HIS A 254 -0.81 -4.63 -0.11
CA HIS A 254 0.42 -5.25 0.37
C HIS A 254 1.06 -6.01 -0.79
N HIS A 255 2.08 -5.40 -1.40
CA HIS A 255 2.94 -5.95 -2.43
C HIS A 255 4.32 -5.30 -2.31
N VAL A 256 5.23 -5.98 -1.62
CA VAL A 256 6.64 -5.58 -1.54
C VAL A 256 7.32 -5.96 -2.86
N SER A 257 7.52 -4.97 -3.72
CA SER A 257 7.99 -5.14 -5.10
C SER A 257 9.44 -5.64 -5.19
N THR A 258 9.79 -6.37 -6.25
CA THR A 258 11.20 -6.67 -6.57
C THR A 258 11.91 -5.46 -7.17
N GLU A 259 13.25 -5.48 -7.25
CA GLU A 259 14.00 -4.40 -7.89
C GLU A 259 13.63 -4.26 -9.38
N GLU A 260 13.35 -5.36 -10.08
CA GLU A 260 12.89 -5.36 -11.47
C GLU A 260 11.50 -4.75 -11.63
N GLU A 261 10.58 -5.01 -10.71
CA GLU A 261 9.24 -4.40 -10.70
C GLU A 261 9.33 -2.89 -10.45
N ILE A 262 10.15 -2.46 -9.47
CA ILE A 262 10.43 -1.05 -9.18
C ILE A 262 11.03 -0.35 -10.41
N GLU A 263 12.04 -0.94 -11.06
CA GLU A 263 12.66 -0.37 -12.26
C GLU A 263 11.66 -0.29 -13.44
N GLY A 264 10.81 -1.31 -13.61
CA GLY A 264 9.74 -1.32 -14.61
C GLY A 264 8.69 -0.22 -14.38
N LEU A 265 8.32 0.03 -13.12
CA LEU A 265 7.42 1.14 -12.75
C LEU A 265 8.08 2.50 -12.94
N ILE A 266 9.33 2.67 -12.49
CA ILE A 266 10.14 3.89 -12.72
C ILE A 266 10.21 4.20 -14.22
N GLN A 267 10.52 3.21 -15.07
CA GLN A 267 10.56 3.42 -16.51
C GLN A 267 9.16 3.76 -17.10
N SER A 268 8.07 3.20 -16.56
CA SER A 268 6.70 3.57 -16.96
C SER A 268 6.36 5.02 -16.60
N ILE A 269 6.62 5.45 -15.37
CA ILE A 269 6.43 6.84 -14.92
C ILE A 269 7.30 7.80 -15.74
N LYS A 270 8.51 7.39 -16.13
CA LYS A 270 9.41 8.18 -16.98
C LYS A 270 8.84 8.42 -18.38
N ILE A 271 8.10 7.47 -18.94
CA ILE A 271 7.41 7.63 -20.22
C ILE A 271 6.23 8.58 -20.04
N LEU A 272 5.39 8.34 -19.03
CA LEU A 272 4.22 9.18 -18.70
C LEU A 272 4.61 10.67 -18.53
N LEU A 273 5.60 10.96 -17.67
CA LEU A 273 6.01 12.32 -17.35
C LEU A 273 6.74 13.07 -18.48
N LYS A 274 7.24 12.36 -19.50
CA LYS A 274 7.85 12.99 -20.68
C LYS A 274 6.83 13.61 -21.61
N ASP A 275 5.67 12.97 -21.74
CA ASP A 275 4.63 13.38 -22.69
C ASP A 275 3.56 14.26 -22.01
N MET A 276 3.58 14.37 -20.68
CA MET A 276 2.79 15.32 -19.89
C MET A 276 3.39 16.74 -19.88
N PRO A 277 2.57 17.80 -19.64
CA PRO A 277 3.07 19.14 -19.31
C PRO A 277 4.01 19.13 -18.10
N LYS A 278 4.94 20.09 -17.99
CA LYS A 278 5.83 20.19 -16.81
C LYS A 278 5.03 20.65 -15.58
N PRO A 279 5.11 19.97 -14.42
CA PRO A 279 4.45 20.41 -13.18
C PRO A 279 5.05 21.70 -12.63
N THR A 280 4.26 22.43 -11.84
CA THR A 280 4.71 23.66 -11.15
C THR A 280 5.54 23.34 -9.90
N LEU A 281 5.15 22.28 -9.19
CA LEU A 281 5.81 21.73 -8.01
C LEU A 281 5.74 20.21 -8.09
N VAL A 282 6.77 19.52 -7.62
CA VAL A 282 6.73 18.08 -7.34
C VAL A 282 6.86 17.89 -5.83
N THR A 283 5.92 17.17 -5.24
CA THR A 283 6.00 16.68 -3.85
C THR A 283 6.26 15.17 -3.87
N ILE A 284 6.92 14.66 -2.83
CA ILE A 284 7.25 13.25 -2.70
C ILE A 284 6.96 12.82 -1.26
N ALA A 285 5.97 11.95 -1.06
CA ALA A 285 5.72 11.32 0.23
C ALA A 285 6.57 10.05 0.35
N ARG A 286 7.42 9.99 1.37
CA ARG A 286 8.28 8.82 1.60
C ARG A 286 7.54 7.60 2.18
N SER A 287 6.38 7.83 2.81
CA SER A 287 5.58 6.83 3.53
C SER A 287 6.41 5.88 4.41
N SER A 288 7.41 6.43 5.11
CA SER A 288 8.46 5.67 5.82
C SER A 288 8.50 5.90 7.33
N LEU A 289 7.50 6.60 7.89
CA LEU A 289 7.31 6.75 9.34
C LEU A 289 6.09 5.95 9.83
N ASP A 290 5.23 5.59 8.89
CA ASP A 290 4.01 4.80 8.96
C ASP A 290 4.17 3.41 8.30
N ASP A 291 5.39 3.08 7.84
CA ASP A 291 5.80 1.79 7.27
C ASP A 291 5.02 1.30 6.02
N TYR A 292 4.30 2.20 5.34
CA TYR A 292 3.61 1.87 4.08
C TYR A 292 4.55 1.65 2.91
N CYS A 293 5.64 2.41 2.81
CA CYS A 293 6.76 2.12 1.92
C CYS A 293 7.82 1.33 2.72
N PRO A 294 8.25 0.13 2.25
CA PRO A 294 9.23 -0.68 2.96
C PRO A 294 10.52 0.10 3.29
N SER A 295 10.88 0.15 4.58
CA SER A 295 12.03 0.92 5.08
C SER A 295 13.37 0.55 4.44
N GLU A 296 13.51 -0.70 3.98
CA GLU A 296 14.66 -1.25 3.28
C GLU A 296 14.69 -0.92 1.77
N GLN A 297 13.61 -0.34 1.23
CA GLN A 297 13.47 0.05 -0.17
C GLN A 297 13.27 1.57 -0.38
N VAL A 298 12.76 2.31 0.62
CA VAL A 298 12.40 3.73 0.47
C VAL A 298 13.53 4.60 -0.09
N ASP A 299 14.76 4.45 0.39
CA ASP A 299 15.88 5.30 -0.06
C ASP A 299 16.28 5.00 -1.51
N ILE A 300 16.31 3.73 -1.92
CA ILE A 300 16.63 3.36 -3.31
C ILE A 300 15.50 3.72 -4.29
N ILE A 301 14.23 3.65 -3.85
CA ILE A 301 13.10 4.16 -4.63
C ILE A 301 13.22 5.69 -4.77
N GLN A 302 13.49 6.43 -3.68
CA GLN A 302 13.66 7.88 -3.72
C GLN A 302 14.81 8.30 -4.67
N GLU A 303 15.96 7.64 -4.63
CA GLU A 303 17.08 7.90 -5.55
C GLU A 303 16.68 7.65 -7.02
N LYS A 304 15.97 6.57 -7.31
CA LYS A 304 15.45 6.27 -8.67
C LYS A 304 14.44 7.33 -9.13
N VAL A 305 13.51 7.77 -8.27
CA VAL A 305 12.53 8.83 -8.57
C VAL A 305 13.22 10.17 -8.84
N LEU A 306 14.17 10.59 -8.00
CA LEU A 306 14.93 11.83 -8.21
C LEU A 306 15.76 11.79 -9.50
N SER A 307 16.39 10.65 -9.81
CA SER A 307 17.13 10.42 -11.05
C SER A 307 16.21 10.49 -12.29
N LEU A 308 15.01 9.90 -12.20
CA LEU A 308 13.96 9.98 -13.21
C LEU A 308 13.52 11.43 -13.44
N LEU A 309 13.16 12.16 -12.37
CA LEU A 309 12.71 13.54 -12.44
C LEU A 309 13.80 14.44 -13.04
N GLY A 310 15.07 14.25 -12.67
CA GLY A 310 16.20 14.96 -13.26
C GLY A 310 16.41 14.65 -14.74
N SER A 311 16.19 13.39 -15.14
CA SER A 311 16.24 12.95 -16.53
C SER A 311 15.10 13.48 -17.41
N VAL A 312 13.98 13.91 -16.83
CA VAL A 312 12.83 14.46 -17.57
C VAL A 312 12.82 15.99 -17.53
N TYR A 313 13.08 16.60 -16.38
CA TYR A 313 12.90 18.03 -16.15
C TYR A 313 14.20 18.86 -16.04
N GLY A 314 15.37 18.21 -16.06
CA GLY A 314 16.69 18.85 -15.96
C GLY A 314 17.18 19.01 -14.52
N THR A 315 17.93 20.08 -14.24
CA THR A 315 18.40 20.38 -12.88
C THR A 315 17.23 20.58 -11.93
N LEU A 316 17.23 19.84 -10.82
CA LEU A 316 16.24 19.93 -9.75
C LEU A 316 16.77 20.81 -8.62
N ASP A 317 15.87 21.58 -7.99
CA ASP A 317 16.08 22.19 -6.68
C ASP A 317 15.34 21.31 -5.67
N VAL A 318 16.07 20.61 -4.79
CA VAL A 318 15.53 19.53 -3.95
C VAL A 318 15.64 19.92 -2.49
N HIS A 319 14.50 20.01 -1.82
CA HIS A 319 14.39 20.30 -0.39
C HIS A 319 13.98 19.01 0.33
N LEU A 320 14.79 18.57 1.29
CA LEU A 320 14.58 17.34 2.04
C LEU A 320 14.17 17.70 3.48
N ASP A 321 12.90 18.07 3.67
CA ASP A 321 12.40 18.65 4.93
C ASP A 321 12.73 17.76 6.15
N TYR A 322 12.63 16.44 5.99
CA TYR A 322 12.96 15.43 7.00
C TYR A 322 14.45 15.39 7.42
N SER A 323 15.37 15.98 6.65
CA SER A 323 16.79 16.06 7.01
C SER A 323 17.08 17.22 7.97
N SER A 324 16.22 18.24 8.00
CA SER A 324 16.37 19.48 8.76
C SER A 324 16.36 19.27 10.28
N THR A 325 15.85 18.13 10.75
CA THR A 325 15.68 17.79 12.17
C THR A 325 16.88 17.07 12.78
N SER A 326 17.93 16.75 11.99
CA SER A 326 19.15 16.08 12.48
C SER A 326 20.12 17.01 13.25
N SER A 327 19.62 18.04 13.93
CA SER A 327 20.43 19.08 14.59
C SER A 327 19.70 19.78 15.75
N LEU A 328 19.27 19.01 16.75
CA LEU A 328 18.92 19.47 18.10
C LEU A 328 19.44 18.48 19.15
#